data_AF-A0A4R7PXU6-F1
#
_entry.id   AF-A0A4R7PXU6-F1
#
_cell.length_a   1.000
_cell.length_b   1.000
_cell.length_c   1.000
_cell.angle_alpha   90.00
_cell.angle_beta   90.00
_cell.angle_gamma   90.00
#
_symmetry.space_group_name_H-M   'P 1'
#
loop_
_entity.id
_entity.type
_entity.pdbx_description
1 polymer ?
#
loop_
_entity_poly.entity_id
_entity_poly.type
_entity_poly.pdbx_seq_one_letter_code
_entity_poly.pdbx_strand_id
1 'polypeptide(L)'
;MNYFIFIKDKLANPIAISSLLLLTMVISYCVIMAEAHWQWKLPVICIGIFSWFVFRNSIKHPIIWLTLLTLLIIDLYYNYFRVANHHFMLVLVVIAVISYNYHQRSAILIKNIQLLLVVVIVTSVVQKLISPQFISGDFYYYMMNRGFLFKYFMDILPQSTEISNANAEMLSSLKTSDPNLGQTVIFKDIIPNLGLVSHVFAWTTIAMELLVATALLLKPKSNWTHLMLGLMIFGILCTRIETGFMGLLAICGLMLSKNRYLKWIYVTIISACILLVATRIGLH
;
A
#
# COMPACT_ATOMS: atom_id res chain seq x y z
N MET A 1 5.55 19.13 -30.07
CA MET A 1 5.28 17.76 -30.56
C MET A 1 6.33 16.71 -30.16
N ASN A 2 7.63 17.04 -30.04
CA ASN A 2 8.67 16.03 -29.71
C ASN A 2 8.58 15.41 -28.31
N TYR A 3 8.05 16.12 -27.31
CA TYR A 3 7.87 15.58 -25.95
C TYR A 3 6.90 14.40 -25.90
N PHE A 4 5.81 14.42 -26.68
CA PHE A 4 4.86 13.32 -26.74
C PHE A 4 5.45 12.06 -27.36
N ILE A 5 6.36 12.20 -28.32
CA ILE A 5 7.06 11.08 -28.96
C ILE A 5 8.03 10.43 -27.95
N PHE A 6 8.81 11.24 -27.23
CA PHE A 6 9.73 10.74 -26.21
C PHE A 6 9.02 9.97 -25.08
N ILE A 7 7.88 10.50 -24.59
CA ILE A 7 7.12 9.81 -23.55
C ILE A 7 6.46 8.52 -24.09
N LYS A 8 6.00 8.55 -25.34
CA LYS A 8 5.44 7.37 -26.02
C LYS A 8 6.45 6.23 -26.08
N ASP A 9 7.72 6.52 -26.37
CA ASP A 9 8.76 5.50 -26.46
C ASP A 9 9.16 4.96 -25.09
N LYS A 10 9.21 5.80 -24.05
CA LYS A 10 9.43 5.30 -22.68
C LYS A 10 8.29 4.39 -22.21
N LEU A 11 7.03 4.75 -22.46
CA LEU A 11 5.85 3.94 -22.11
C LEU A 11 5.74 2.62 -22.88
N ALA A 12 6.56 2.42 -23.92
CA ALA A 12 6.64 1.16 -24.64
C ALA A 12 7.21 0.02 -23.77
N ASN A 13 8.03 0.34 -22.75
CA ASN A 13 8.60 -0.66 -21.84
C ASN A 13 8.02 -0.52 -20.42
N PRO A 14 6.83 -1.11 -20.15
CA PRO A 14 6.17 -0.99 -18.85
C PRO A 14 6.99 -1.60 -17.72
N ILE A 15 7.79 -2.64 -17.99
CA ILE A 15 8.63 -3.28 -16.97
C ILE A 15 9.75 -2.33 -16.53
N ALA A 16 10.43 -1.69 -17.48
CA ALA A 16 11.50 -0.75 -17.16
C ALA A 16 10.98 0.46 -16.36
N ILE A 17 9.84 1.05 -16.77
CA ILE A 17 9.22 2.15 -16.03
C ILE A 17 8.77 1.69 -14.64
N SER A 18 8.07 0.56 -14.55
CA SER A 18 7.57 0.06 -13.27
C SER A 18 8.72 -0.26 -12.31
N SER A 19 9.83 -0.80 -12.83
CA SER A 19 11.04 -1.07 -12.03
C SER A 19 11.70 0.22 -11.55
N LEU A 20 11.76 1.25 -12.40
CA LEU A 20 12.27 2.57 -12.00
C LEU A 20 11.39 3.22 -10.93
N LEU A 21 10.07 3.20 -11.11
CA LEU A 21 9.14 3.77 -10.14
C LEU A 21 9.15 3.00 -8.81
N LEU A 22 9.23 1.66 -8.87
CA LEU A 22 9.42 0.81 -7.70
C LEU A 22 10.74 1.15 -6.99
N LEU A 23 11.83 1.28 -7.75
CA LEU A 23 13.13 1.64 -7.21
C LEU A 23 13.06 2.98 -6.44
N THR A 24 12.47 4.01 -7.06
CA THR A 24 12.28 5.31 -6.41
C THR A 24 11.43 5.19 -5.15
N MET A 25 10.30 4.50 -5.21
CA MET A 25 9.40 4.31 -4.07
C MET A 25 10.09 3.58 -2.91
N VAL A 26 10.83 2.50 -3.19
CA VAL A 26 11.57 1.73 -2.18
C VAL A 26 12.71 2.55 -1.59
N ILE A 27 13.45 3.32 -2.41
CA ILE A 27 14.48 4.23 -1.90
C ILE A 27 13.86 5.27 -0.97
N SER A 28 12.78 5.93 -1.38
CA SER A 28 12.08 6.92 -0.54
C SER A 28 11.64 6.31 0.79
N TYR A 29 11.03 5.12 0.75
CA TYR A 29 10.65 4.39 1.95
C TYR A 29 11.85 4.08 2.85
N CYS A 30 12.90 3.47 2.31
CA CYS A 30 14.09 3.08 3.07
C CYS A 30 14.81 4.28 3.69
N VAL A 31 14.88 5.42 2.99
CA VAL A 31 15.49 6.66 3.49
C VAL A 31 14.69 7.21 4.66
N ILE A 32 13.36 7.24 4.56
CA ILE A 32 12.50 7.71 5.66
C ILE A 32 12.61 6.79 6.87
N MET A 33 12.62 5.48 6.64
CA MET A 33 12.73 4.50 7.71
C MET A 33 14.16 4.35 8.25
N ALA A 34 15.16 5.01 7.66
CA ALA A 34 16.56 4.84 8.04
C ALA A 34 16.87 5.27 9.49
N GLU A 35 16.07 6.21 10.03
CA GLU A 35 16.18 6.65 11.43
C GLU A 35 15.96 5.47 12.39
N ALA A 36 15.03 4.56 12.07
CA ALA A 36 14.82 3.34 12.82
C ALA A 36 15.92 2.31 12.54
N HIS A 37 16.57 1.82 13.61
CA HIS A 37 17.63 0.80 13.52
C HIS A 37 18.84 1.23 12.68
N TRP A 38 19.21 2.51 12.77
CA TRP A 38 20.29 3.14 11.99
C TRP A 38 21.60 2.34 11.98
N GLN A 39 21.97 1.72 13.12
CA GLN A 39 23.21 0.94 13.27
C GLN A 39 23.32 -0.21 12.25
N TRP A 40 22.18 -0.83 11.92
CA TRP A 40 22.12 -1.94 10.97
C TRP A 40 21.93 -1.46 9.53
N LYS A 41 21.22 -0.35 9.34
CA LYS A 41 20.90 0.19 8.02
C LYS A 41 22.05 0.98 7.40
N LEU A 42 22.82 1.70 8.21
CA LEU A 42 23.88 2.58 7.72
C LEU A 42 24.93 1.84 6.88
N PRO A 43 25.50 0.69 7.32
CA PRO A 43 26.45 -0.07 6.49
C PRO A 43 25.85 -0.50 5.14
N VAL A 44 24.58 -0.94 5.16
CA VAL A 44 23.86 -1.38 3.97
C VAL A 44 23.64 -0.21 3.00
N ILE A 45 23.24 0.96 3.51
CA ILE A 45 23.10 2.19 2.73
C ILE A 45 24.44 2.61 2.11
N CYS A 46 25.54 2.58 2.87
CA CYS A 46 26.87 2.89 2.34
C CYS A 46 27.27 1.98 1.17
N ILE A 47 27.01 0.68 1.28
CA ILE A 47 27.23 -0.29 0.19
C ILE A 47 26.37 0.06 -1.03
N GLY A 48 25.11 0.42 -0.80
CA GLY A 48 24.19 0.85 -1.87
C GLY A 48 24.67 2.08 -2.62
N ILE A 49 25.06 3.13 -1.89
CA ILE A 49 25.58 4.38 -2.45
C ILE A 49 26.87 4.12 -3.22
N PHE A 50 27.82 3.40 -2.62
CA PHE A 50 29.07 3.05 -3.30
C PHE A 50 28.81 2.29 -4.60
N SER A 51 27.94 1.27 -4.55
CA SER A 51 27.53 0.50 -5.73
C SER A 51 26.87 1.39 -6.79
N TRP A 52 26.08 2.38 -6.38
CA TRP A 52 25.40 3.29 -7.29
C TRP A 52 26.37 4.09 -8.15
N PHE A 53 27.47 4.56 -7.55
CA PHE A 53 28.51 5.33 -8.26
C PHE A 53 29.46 4.45 -9.07
N VAL A 54 29.73 3.23 -8.63
CA VAL A 54 30.65 2.30 -9.33
C VAL A 54 30.02 1.71 -10.58
N PHE A 55 28.72 1.38 -10.56
CA PHE A 55 28.07 0.69 -11.68
C PHE A 55 27.33 1.65 -12.61
N ARG A 56 27.69 1.64 -13.90
CA ARG A 56 27.13 2.50 -14.95
C ARG A 56 25.62 2.31 -15.21
N ASN A 57 25.07 1.12 -14.88
CA ASN A 57 23.67 0.76 -15.08
C ASN A 57 22.98 0.42 -13.75
N SER A 58 22.98 1.36 -12.80
CA SER A 58 22.56 1.15 -11.40
C SER A 58 21.14 0.56 -11.28
N ILE A 59 20.20 0.95 -12.14
CA ILE A 59 18.80 0.46 -12.12
C ILE A 59 18.70 -1.06 -12.34
N LYS A 60 19.58 -1.63 -13.17
CA LYS A 60 19.56 -3.07 -13.51
C LYS A 60 20.52 -3.88 -12.66
N HIS A 61 21.38 -3.22 -11.88
CA HIS A 61 22.46 -3.90 -11.18
C HIS A 61 21.90 -4.68 -9.98
N PRO A 62 22.19 -5.99 -9.84
CA PRO A 62 21.60 -6.83 -8.79
C PRO A 62 21.97 -6.34 -7.39
N ILE A 63 23.17 -5.76 -7.21
CA ILE A 63 23.61 -5.26 -5.90
C ILE A 63 22.69 -4.15 -5.37
N ILE A 64 22.22 -3.23 -6.23
CA ILE A 64 21.30 -2.17 -5.79
C ILE A 64 20.01 -2.77 -5.24
N TRP A 65 19.44 -3.76 -5.92
CA TRP A 65 18.23 -4.43 -5.47
C TRP A 65 18.46 -5.31 -4.24
N LEU A 66 19.62 -5.95 -4.12
CA LEU A 66 20.00 -6.70 -2.91
C LEU A 66 20.17 -5.79 -1.70
N THR A 67 20.75 -4.60 -1.88
CA THR A 67 20.82 -3.57 -0.83
C THR A 67 19.42 -3.21 -0.36
N LEU A 68 18.52 -2.87 -1.28
CA LEU A 68 17.15 -2.49 -0.94
C LEU A 68 16.40 -3.66 -0.28
N LEU A 69 16.56 -4.87 -0.78
CA LEU A 69 15.99 -6.07 -0.18
C LEU A 69 16.48 -6.26 1.26
N THR A 70 17.77 -6.08 1.51
CA THR A 70 18.36 -6.20 2.85
C THR A 70 17.77 -5.17 3.81
N LEU A 71 17.60 -3.91 3.36
CA LEU A 71 16.95 -2.87 4.15
C LEU A 71 15.50 -3.22 4.50
N LEU A 72 14.73 -3.71 3.52
CA LEU A 72 13.36 -4.15 3.75
C LEU A 72 13.27 -5.36 4.70
N ILE A 73 14.22 -6.30 4.63
CA ILE A 73 14.29 -7.45 5.55
C ILE A 73 14.60 -6.99 6.98
N ILE A 74 15.51 -6.03 7.15
CA ILE A 74 15.78 -5.43 8.46
C ILE A 74 14.49 -4.84 9.04
N ASP A 75 13.76 -4.06 8.25
CA ASP A 75 12.48 -3.46 8.68
C ASP A 75 11.44 -4.53 9.06
N LEU A 76 11.34 -5.57 8.24
CA LEU A 76 10.40 -6.67 8.48
C LEU A 76 10.78 -7.50 9.72
N TYR A 77 12.08 -7.69 9.98
CA TYR A 77 12.55 -8.41 11.15
C TYR A 77 12.20 -7.68 12.45
N TYR A 78 12.48 -6.37 12.52
CA TYR A 78 12.22 -5.59 13.73
C TYR A 78 10.75 -5.23 13.94
N ASN A 79 9.95 -5.15 12.86
CA ASN A 79 8.55 -4.74 12.93
C ASN A 79 7.57 -5.83 12.49
N TYR A 80 7.97 -7.10 12.49
CA TYR A 80 7.19 -8.22 11.92
C TYR A 80 5.71 -8.23 12.32
N PHE A 81 5.41 -8.01 13.60
CA PHE A 81 4.03 -8.03 14.13
C PHE A 81 3.26 -6.73 13.92
N ARG A 82 3.91 -5.66 13.44
CA ARG A 82 3.32 -4.33 13.26
C ARG A 82 3.21 -3.91 11.80
N VAL A 83 4.00 -4.51 10.91
CA VAL A 83 3.94 -4.18 9.48
C VAL A 83 2.66 -4.71 8.83
N ALA A 84 2.08 -3.89 7.97
CA ALA A 84 0.92 -4.28 7.18
C ALA A 84 1.30 -5.24 6.05
N ASN A 85 0.31 -6.01 5.55
CA ASN A 85 0.48 -7.02 4.50
C ASN A 85 1.22 -6.52 3.24
N HIS A 86 1.08 -5.23 2.91
CA HIS A 86 1.74 -4.64 1.74
C HIS A 86 3.27 -4.52 1.88
N HIS A 87 3.83 -4.58 3.09
CA HIS A 87 5.28 -4.64 3.32
C HIS A 87 5.85 -5.99 2.86
N PHE A 88 5.17 -7.09 3.20
CA PHE A 88 5.52 -8.42 2.68
C PHE A 88 5.42 -8.46 1.16
N MET A 89 4.37 -7.87 0.60
CA MET A 89 4.22 -7.75 -0.85
C MET A 89 5.38 -6.97 -1.47
N LEU A 90 5.82 -5.87 -0.85
CA LEU A 90 6.95 -5.06 -1.33
C LEU A 90 8.24 -5.87 -1.42
N VAL A 91 8.55 -6.64 -0.37
CA VAL A 91 9.70 -7.57 -0.34
C VAL A 91 9.61 -8.59 -1.47
N LEU A 92 8.46 -9.24 -1.64
CA LEU A 92 8.27 -10.27 -2.66
C LEU A 92 8.35 -9.70 -4.10
N VAL A 93 7.85 -8.48 -4.31
CA VAL A 93 7.97 -7.78 -5.60
C VAL A 93 9.44 -7.42 -5.88
N VAL A 94 10.20 -6.97 -4.89
CA VAL A 94 11.65 -6.72 -5.03
C VAL A 94 12.39 -8.02 -5.39
N ILE A 95 12.08 -9.14 -4.73
CA ILE A 95 12.64 -10.45 -5.08
C ILE A 95 12.31 -10.82 -6.53
N ALA A 96 11.06 -10.64 -6.96
CA ALA A 96 10.65 -10.92 -8.34
C ALA A 96 11.43 -10.07 -9.35
N VAL A 97 11.71 -8.79 -9.04
CA VAL A 97 12.52 -7.91 -9.88
C VAL A 97 14.00 -8.31 -9.90
N ILE A 98 14.57 -8.77 -8.78
CA ILE A 98 15.93 -9.34 -8.74
C ILE A 98 16.02 -10.55 -9.67
N SER A 99 15.09 -11.51 -9.53
CA SER A 99 15.05 -12.70 -10.38
C SER A 99 14.88 -12.34 -11.87
N TYR A 100 14.07 -11.32 -12.17
CA TYR A 100 13.93 -10.80 -13.52
C TYR A 100 15.22 -10.19 -14.06
N ASN A 101 15.92 -9.37 -13.28
CA ASN A 101 17.16 -8.73 -13.72
C ASN A 101 18.25 -9.78 -14.03
N TYR A 102 18.24 -10.91 -13.32
CA TYR A 102 19.17 -12.02 -13.56
C TYR A 102 18.79 -12.85 -14.80
N HIS A 103 17.54 -13.29 -14.92
CA HIS A 103 17.11 -14.21 -15.99
C HIS A 103 16.54 -13.53 -17.25
N GLN A 104 16.18 -12.25 -17.18
CA GLN A 104 15.56 -11.46 -18.26
C GLN A 104 14.24 -12.07 -18.81
N ARG A 105 13.53 -12.88 -18.01
CA ARG A 105 12.28 -13.55 -18.40
C ARG A 105 11.06 -12.71 -18.04
N SER A 106 10.73 -11.75 -18.90
CA SER A 106 9.61 -10.81 -18.72
C SER A 106 8.25 -11.48 -18.48
N ALA A 107 7.96 -12.57 -19.19
CA ALA A 107 6.71 -13.31 -19.04
C ALA A 107 6.57 -13.92 -17.62
N ILE A 108 7.67 -14.40 -17.04
CA ILE A 108 7.69 -14.97 -15.69
C ILE A 108 7.49 -13.86 -14.65
N LEU A 109 8.18 -12.72 -14.80
CA LEU A 109 7.97 -11.56 -13.93
C LEU A 109 6.50 -11.15 -13.89
N ILE A 110 5.88 -10.95 -15.06
CA ILE A 110 4.47 -10.56 -15.16
C ILE A 110 3.56 -11.57 -14.46
N LYS A 111 3.83 -12.88 -14.62
CA LYS A 111 3.05 -13.93 -13.97
C LYS A 111 3.24 -13.92 -12.45
N ASN A 112 4.47 -13.75 -11.97
CA ASN A 112 4.76 -13.65 -10.54
C ASN A 112 4.06 -12.44 -9.92
N ILE A 113 4.12 -11.27 -10.57
CA ILE A 113 3.42 -10.06 -10.10
C ILE A 113 1.90 -10.27 -10.06
N GLN A 114 1.33 -10.91 -11.09
CA GLN A 114 -0.09 -11.27 -11.09
C GLN A 114 -0.44 -12.17 -9.89
N LEU A 115 0.31 -13.26 -9.70
CA LEU A 115 0.04 -14.23 -8.65
C LEU A 115 0.26 -13.64 -7.25
N LEU A 116 1.33 -12.87 -7.05
CA LEU A 116 1.59 -12.18 -5.78
C LEU A 116 0.44 -11.25 -5.42
N LEU A 117 -0.05 -10.45 -6.37
CA LEU A 117 -1.17 -9.55 -6.14
C LEU A 117 -2.45 -10.32 -5.78
N VAL A 118 -2.75 -11.41 -6.51
CA VAL A 118 -3.91 -12.27 -6.21
C VAL A 118 -3.78 -12.87 -4.80
N VAL A 119 -2.63 -13.46 -4.48
CA VAL A 119 -2.39 -14.11 -3.18
C VAL A 119 -2.55 -13.10 -2.04
N VAL A 120 -1.96 -11.91 -2.15
CA VAL A 120 -2.07 -10.89 -1.09
C VAL A 120 -3.52 -10.45 -0.87
N ILE A 121 -4.28 -10.24 -1.95
CA ILE A 121 -5.70 -9.84 -1.83
C ILE A 121 -6.54 -11.00 -1.28
N VAL A 122 -6.34 -12.24 -1.73
CA VAL A 122 -7.07 -13.41 -1.22
C VAL A 122 -6.75 -13.65 0.25
N THR A 123 -5.49 -13.57 0.65
CA THR A 123 -5.10 -13.69 2.07
C THR A 123 -5.74 -12.59 2.92
N SER A 124 -5.84 -11.37 2.40
CA SER A 124 -6.56 -10.26 3.03
C SER A 124 -8.05 -10.58 3.21
N VAL A 125 -8.71 -11.13 2.19
CA VAL A 125 -10.11 -11.57 2.25
C VAL A 125 -10.30 -12.68 3.27
N VAL A 126 -9.46 -13.71 3.24
CA VAL A 126 -9.53 -14.83 4.20
C VAL A 126 -9.34 -14.32 5.62
N GLN A 127 -8.37 -13.45 5.86
CA GLN A 127 -8.14 -12.86 7.17
C GLN A 127 -9.36 -12.08 7.68
N LYS A 128 -10.04 -11.34 6.81
CA LYS A 128 -11.29 -10.63 7.15
C LYS A 128 -12.43 -11.59 7.47
N LEU A 129 -12.57 -12.67 6.69
CA LEU A 129 -13.62 -13.67 6.88
C LEU A 129 -13.43 -14.51 8.16
N ILE A 130 -12.20 -14.70 8.65
CA ILE A 130 -11.98 -15.40 9.92
C ILE A 130 -11.98 -14.46 11.13
N SER A 131 -12.08 -13.14 10.92
CA SER A 131 -12.08 -12.15 11.99
C SER A 131 -13.52 -11.81 12.40
N PRO A 132 -13.98 -12.22 13.60
CA PRO A 132 -15.34 -11.94 14.05
C PRO A 132 -15.65 -10.44 14.08
N GLN A 133 -14.68 -9.63 14.54
CA GLN A 133 -14.77 -8.17 14.62
C GLN A 133 -14.89 -7.50 13.25
N PHE A 134 -14.35 -8.14 12.19
CA PHE A 134 -14.46 -7.61 10.85
C PHE A 134 -15.84 -7.95 10.25
N ILE A 135 -16.28 -9.20 10.38
CA ILE A 135 -17.60 -9.65 9.87
C ILE A 135 -18.76 -8.93 10.56
N SER A 136 -18.67 -8.69 11.87
CA SER A 136 -19.70 -7.93 12.59
C SER A 136 -19.75 -6.45 12.16
N GLY A 137 -18.66 -5.92 11.62
CA GLY A 137 -18.50 -4.49 11.33
C GLY A 137 -17.91 -3.70 12.50
N ASP A 138 -17.67 -4.33 13.66
CA ASP A 138 -17.16 -3.66 14.87
C ASP A 138 -15.79 -3.00 14.63
N PHE A 139 -14.94 -3.63 13.80
CA PHE A 139 -13.67 -3.02 13.39
C PHE A 139 -13.89 -1.66 12.73
N TYR A 140 -14.78 -1.58 11.74
CA TYR A 140 -15.06 -0.33 11.04
C TYR A 140 -15.77 0.67 11.94
N TYR A 141 -16.72 0.20 12.75
CA TYR A 141 -17.43 1.02 13.72
C TYR A 141 -16.45 1.70 14.68
N TYR A 142 -15.54 0.93 15.26
CA TYR A 142 -14.48 1.41 16.13
C TYR A 142 -13.56 2.40 15.42
N MET A 143 -13.08 2.05 14.22
CA MET A 143 -12.11 2.87 13.49
C MET A 143 -12.71 4.19 12.98
N MET A 144 -13.98 4.20 12.57
CA MET A 144 -14.69 5.41 12.17
C MET A 144 -14.99 6.31 13.36
N ASN A 145 -15.48 5.78 14.49
CA ASN A 145 -15.75 6.56 15.70
C ASN A 145 -14.49 7.20 16.31
N ARG A 146 -13.31 6.69 15.96
CA ARG A 146 -12.00 7.25 16.34
C ARG A 146 -11.42 8.21 15.32
N GLY A 147 -12.09 8.43 14.19
CA GLY A 147 -11.63 9.33 13.14
C GLY A 147 -10.42 8.81 12.35
N PHE A 148 -10.13 7.51 12.40
CA PHE A 148 -9.03 6.91 11.64
C PHE A 148 -9.39 6.60 10.19
N LEU A 149 -10.68 6.51 9.89
CA LEU A 149 -11.19 6.28 8.54
C LEU A 149 -12.01 7.48 8.07
N PHE A 150 -11.99 7.72 6.76
CA PHE A 150 -12.70 8.81 6.10
C PHE A 150 -12.39 10.20 6.65
N LYS A 151 -11.19 10.40 7.23
CA LYS A 151 -10.79 11.65 7.91
C LYS A 151 -11.15 12.90 7.10
N TYR A 152 -10.79 12.94 5.81
CA TYR A 152 -11.07 14.07 4.93
C TYR A 152 -12.56 14.36 4.72
N PHE A 153 -13.41 13.34 4.78
CA PHE A 153 -14.86 13.52 4.68
C PHE A 153 -15.46 13.94 6.02
N MET A 154 -14.92 13.42 7.13
CA MET A 154 -15.38 13.77 8.47
C MET A 154 -15.03 15.21 8.84
N ASP A 155 -13.89 15.72 8.40
CA ASP A 155 -13.49 17.11 8.63
C ASP A 155 -14.44 18.14 7.97
N ILE A 156 -15.29 17.72 7.03
CA ILE A 156 -16.33 18.56 6.41
C ILE A 156 -17.54 18.73 7.35
N LEU A 157 -17.72 17.81 8.30
CA LEU A 157 -18.83 17.79 9.26
C LEU A 157 -18.30 18.07 10.67
N PRO A 158 -18.29 19.33 11.15
CA PRO A 158 -17.66 19.70 12.43
C PRO A 158 -18.13 18.85 13.61
N GLN A 159 -19.43 18.51 13.63
CA GLN A 159 -20.03 17.66 14.66
C GLN A 159 -19.40 16.26 14.72
N SER A 160 -19.09 15.64 13.57
CA SER A 160 -18.45 14.33 13.52
C SER A 160 -17.02 14.39 14.07
N THR A 161 -16.27 15.44 13.76
CA THR A 161 -14.92 15.66 14.29
C THR A 161 -14.93 15.89 15.80
N GLU A 162 -15.86 16.70 16.32
CA GLU A 162 -16.03 16.91 17.76
C GLU A 162 -16.33 15.61 18.51
N ILE A 163 -17.26 14.80 17.97
CA ILE A 163 -17.60 13.49 18.55
C ILE A 163 -16.40 12.55 18.52
N SER A 164 -15.67 12.51 17.41
CA SER A 164 -14.46 11.68 17.27
C SER A 164 -13.38 12.07 18.29
N ASN A 165 -13.15 13.37 18.48
CA ASN A 165 -12.19 13.87 19.46
C ASN A 165 -12.60 13.53 20.89
N ALA A 166 -13.88 13.72 21.23
CA ALA A 166 -14.42 13.33 22.54
C ALA A 166 -14.28 11.81 22.80
N ASN A 167 -14.58 10.98 21.80
CA ASN A 167 -14.36 9.54 21.88
C ASN A 167 -12.89 9.18 22.10
N ALA A 168 -11.97 9.87 21.43
CA ALA A 168 -10.53 9.66 21.59
C ALA A 168 -10.04 10.07 22.99
N GLU A 169 -10.53 11.19 23.54
CA GLU A 169 -10.24 11.64 24.90
C GLU A 169 -10.76 10.65 25.95
N MET A 170 -12.00 10.18 25.81
CA MET A 170 -12.56 9.15 26.71
C MET A 170 -11.75 7.85 26.67
N LEU A 171 -11.29 7.42 25.50
CA LEU A 171 -10.44 6.23 25.41
C LEU A 171 -9.06 6.48 26.03
N SER A 172 -8.51 7.68 25.88
CA SER A 172 -7.24 8.05 26.49
C SER A 172 -7.32 8.05 28.01
N SER A 173 -8.39 8.61 28.58
CA SER A 173 -8.59 8.61 30.04
C SER A 173 -8.77 7.20 30.59
N LEU A 174 -9.50 6.32 29.89
CA LEU A 174 -9.65 4.91 30.25
C LEU A 174 -8.30 4.16 30.25
N LYS A 175 -7.42 4.45 29.29
CA LYS A 175 -6.08 3.82 29.26
C LYS A 175 -5.19 4.22 30.42
N THR A 176 -5.44 5.38 31.02
CA THR A 176 -4.70 5.89 32.17
C THR A 176 -5.34 5.54 33.51
N SER A 177 -6.57 5.02 33.51
CA SER A 177 -7.25 4.61 34.74
C SER A 177 -6.81 3.23 35.22
N ASP A 178 -7.04 2.95 36.50
CA ASP A 178 -6.70 1.66 37.10
C ASP A 178 -7.55 0.55 36.45
N PRO A 179 -6.92 -0.46 35.80
CA PRO A 179 -7.64 -1.53 35.12
C PRO A 179 -8.50 -2.38 36.06
N ASN A 180 -8.22 -2.38 37.37
CA ASN A 180 -9.00 -3.12 38.37
C ASN A 180 -10.37 -2.50 38.67
N LEU A 181 -10.60 -1.25 38.25
CA LEU A 181 -11.87 -0.55 38.48
C LEU A 181 -12.98 -0.98 37.51
N GLY A 182 -12.68 -1.79 36.49
CA GLY A 182 -13.69 -2.31 35.56
C GLY A 182 -14.42 -1.23 34.76
N GLN A 183 -13.81 -0.06 34.58
CA GLN A 183 -14.39 1.04 33.83
C GLN A 183 -14.55 0.67 32.35
N THR A 184 -15.62 1.15 31.73
CA THR A 184 -15.88 0.98 30.30
C THR A 184 -16.20 2.32 29.67
N VAL A 185 -15.95 2.44 28.36
CA VAL A 185 -16.28 3.62 27.56
C VAL A 185 -17.26 3.19 26.48
N ILE A 186 -18.32 3.97 26.33
CA ILE A 186 -19.30 3.82 25.25
C ILE A 186 -19.08 4.99 24.28
N PHE A 187 -18.73 4.67 23.04
CA PHE A 187 -18.57 5.70 22.02
C PHE A 187 -19.90 6.26 21.59
N LYS A 188 -19.90 7.58 21.36
CA LYS A 188 -20.99 8.24 20.67
C LYS A 188 -20.78 8.10 19.17
N ASP A 189 -21.83 7.73 18.45
CA ASP A 189 -21.78 7.58 17.01
C ASP A 189 -21.51 8.92 16.32
N ILE A 190 -20.48 8.95 15.45
CA ILE A 190 -20.14 10.13 14.64
C ILE A 190 -21.18 10.47 13.57
N ILE A 191 -22.01 9.49 13.18
CA ILE A 191 -23.15 9.61 12.27
C ILE A 191 -24.28 8.66 12.71
N PRO A 192 -25.56 8.98 12.45
CA PRO A 192 -26.66 8.08 12.76
C PRO A 192 -26.49 6.69 12.11
N ASN A 193 -26.84 5.63 12.85
CA ASN A 193 -26.79 4.23 12.39
C ASN A 193 -25.40 3.76 11.96
N LEU A 194 -24.33 4.29 12.57
CA LEU A 194 -22.95 3.94 12.21
C LEU A 194 -22.69 2.42 12.27
N GLY A 195 -23.32 1.70 13.20
CA GLY A 195 -23.22 0.24 13.28
C GLY A 195 -23.64 -0.46 11.97
N LEU A 196 -24.80 -0.10 11.42
CA LEU A 196 -25.28 -0.65 10.15
C LEU A 196 -24.36 -0.25 8.98
N VAL A 197 -23.95 1.03 8.93
CA VAL A 197 -23.03 1.52 7.89
C VAL A 197 -21.73 0.74 7.92
N SER A 198 -21.17 0.50 9.10
CA SER A 198 -19.92 -0.23 9.30
C SER A 198 -20.04 -1.70 8.88
N HIS A 199 -21.17 -2.33 9.18
CA HIS A 199 -21.46 -3.70 8.75
C HIS A 199 -21.55 -3.83 7.23
N VAL A 200 -22.33 -2.94 6.58
CA VAL A 200 -22.45 -2.91 5.11
C VAL A 200 -21.09 -2.64 4.46
N PHE A 201 -20.31 -1.73 5.03
CA PHE A 201 -18.98 -1.39 4.53
C PHE A 201 -18.00 -2.57 4.64
N ALA A 202 -18.06 -3.35 5.71
CA ALA A 202 -17.26 -4.55 5.90
C ALA A 202 -17.47 -5.58 4.78
N TRP A 203 -18.73 -5.94 4.54
CA TRP A 203 -19.09 -6.90 3.49
C TRP A 203 -18.81 -6.38 2.08
N THR A 204 -19.04 -5.09 1.85
CA THR A 204 -18.71 -4.44 0.57
C THR A 204 -17.21 -4.52 0.29
N THR A 205 -16.37 -4.29 1.32
CA THR A 205 -14.91 -4.40 1.20
C THR A 205 -14.48 -5.82 0.83
N ILE A 206 -15.01 -6.84 1.52
CA ILE A 206 -14.72 -8.25 1.24
C ILE A 206 -15.13 -8.61 -0.20
N ALA A 207 -16.35 -8.22 -0.61
CA ALA A 207 -16.86 -8.49 -1.93
C ALA A 207 -15.99 -7.83 -3.01
N MET A 208 -15.62 -6.56 -2.83
CA MET A 208 -14.77 -5.83 -3.77
C MET A 208 -13.39 -6.48 -3.89
N GLU A 209 -12.73 -6.80 -2.79
CA GLU A 209 -11.43 -7.47 -2.81
C GLU A 209 -11.49 -8.82 -3.55
N LEU A 210 -12.52 -9.63 -3.27
CA LEU A 210 -12.72 -10.92 -3.95
C LEU A 210 -12.96 -10.76 -5.45
N LEU A 211 -13.74 -9.74 -5.86
CA LEU A 211 -13.96 -9.41 -7.26
C LEU A 211 -12.66 -8.97 -7.96
N VAL A 212 -11.84 -8.13 -7.32
CA VAL A 212 -10.54 -7.71 -7.86
C VAL A 212 -9.61 -8.92 -8.01
N ALA A 213 -9.48 -9.75 -6.98
CA ALA A 213 -8.63 -10.95 -7.02
C ALA A 213 -9.05 -11.91 -8.14
N THR A 214 -10.36 -12.15 -8.27
CA THR A 214 -10.91 -13.01 -9.32
C THR A 214 -10.66 -12.43 -10.72
N ALA A 215 -10.89 -11.12 -10.90
CA ALA A 215 -10.64 -10.44 -12.17
C ALA A 215 -9.15 -10.47 -12.56
N LEU A 216 -8.25 -10.29 -11.58
CA LEU A 216 -6.80 -10.40 -11.76
C LEU A 216 -6.37 -11.82 -12.11
N LEU A 217 -6.97 -12.84 -11.50
CA LEU A 217 -6.63 -14.24 -11.77
C LEU A 217 -7.06 -14.64 -13.18
N LEU A 218 -8.30 -14.31 -13.57
CA LEU A 218 -8.92 -14.76 -14.82
C LEU A 218 -8.53 -13.92 -16.04
N LYS A 219 -8.55 -12.59 -15.91
CA LYS A 219 -8.34 -11.66 -17.03
C LYS A 219 -7.43 -10.48 -16.63
N PRO A 220 -6.16 -10.73 -16.25
CA PRO A 220 -5.27 -9.71 -15.67
C PRO A 220 -5.02 -8.48 -16.54
N LYS A 221 -5.19 -8.60 -17.87
CA LYS A 221 -4.90 -7.54 -18.85
C LYS A 221 -6.15 -6.84 -19.39
N SER A 222 -7.34 -7.20 -18.88
CA SER A 222 -8.62 -6.63 -19.32
C SER A 222 -8.83 -5.23 -18.74
N ASN A 223 -9.43 -4.32 -19.53
CA ASN A 223 -9.80 -2.98 -19.05
C ASN A 223 -10.71 -3.05 -17.81
N TRP A 224 -11.62 -4.03 -17.74
CA TRP A 224 -12.50 -4.24 -16.58
C TRP A 224 -11.73 -4.56 -15.30
N THR A 225 -10.71 -5.41 -15.39
CA THR A 225 -9.86 -5.75 -14.24
C THR A 225 -9.12 -4.52 -13.72
N HIS A 226 -8.63 -3.67 -14.64
CA HIS A 226 -7.97 -2.42 -14.27
C HIS A 226 -8.93 -1.36 -13.73
N LEU A 227 -10.18 -1.32 -14.21
CA LEU A 227 -11.23 -0.49 -13.62
C LEU A 227 -11.48 -0.90 -12.17
N MET A 228 -11.66 -2.21 -11.91
CA MET A 228 -11.87 -2.73 -10.56
C MET A 228 -10.67 -2.47 -9.64
N LEU A 229 -9.44 -2.67 -10.14
CA LEU A 229 -8.22 -2.33 -9.42
C LEU A 229 -8.13 -0.81 -9.14
N GLY A 230 -8.53 0.03 -10.10
CA GLY A 230 -8.60 1.49 -9.95
C GLY A 230 -9.63 1.91 -8.90
N LEU A 231 -10.82 1.30 -8.91
CA LEU A 231 -11.86 1.52 -7.89
C LEU A 231 -11.37 1.09 -6.49
N MET A 232 -10.62 0.00 -6.38
CA MET A 232 -10.01 -0.42 -5.12
C MET A 232 -8.98 0.61 -4.62
N ILE A 233 -8.09 1.09 -5.50
CA ILE A 233 -7.11 2.14 -5.15
C ILE A 233 -7.83 3.43 -4.72
N PHE A 234 -8.90 3.81 -5.41
CA PHE A 234 -9.71 4.96 -5.06
C PHE A 234 -10.44 4.77 -3.72
N GLY A 235 -11.00 3.59 -3.47
CA GLY A 235 -11.62 3.24 -2.19
C GLY A 235 -10.61 3.32 -1.04
N ILE A 236 -9.38 2.86 -1.24
CA ILE A 236 -8.29 3.05 -0.27
C ILE A 236 -8.08 4.54 -0.05
N LEU A 237 -7.84 5.34 -1.09
CA LEU A 237 -7.64 6.80 -0.96
C LEU A 237 -8.74 7.49 -0.15
N CYS A 238 -10.01 7.14 -0.40
CA CYS A 238 -11.15 7.73 0.31
C CYS A 238 -11.26 7.27 1.77
N THR A 239 -10.87 6.04 2.07
CA THR A 239 -11.01 5.44 3.41
C THR A 239 -9.84 5.79 4.31
N ARG A 240 -8.61 5.65 3.81
CA ARG A 240 -7.36 5.92 4.52
C ARG A 240 -6.24 6.13 3.51
N ILE A 241 -5.43 7.16 3.72
CA ILE A 241 -4.21 7.32 2.92
C ILE A 241 -3.24 6.20 3.29
N GLU A 242 -3.09 5.23 2.39
CA GLU A 242 -2.13 4.12 2.51
C GLU A 242 -1.20 4.19 1.30
N THR A 243 -0.39 5.26 1.22
CA THR A 243 0.35 5.61 0.00
C THR A 243 1.27 4.49 -0.49
N GLY A 244 1.92 3.77 0.43
CA GLY A 244 2.77 2.64 0.11
C GLY A 244 1.98 1.51 -0.56
N PHE A 245 0.81 1.17 -0.02
CA PHE A 245 -0.03 0.13 -0.61
C PHE A 245 -0.61 0.57 -1.95
N MET A 246 -1.17 1.78 -2.03
CA MET A 246 -1.70 2.34 -3.28
C MET A 246 -0.66 2.39 -4.40
N GLY A 247 0.55 2.85 -4.08
CA GLY A 247 1.69 2.89 -4.99
C GLY A 247 2.06 1.49 -5.49
N LEU A 248 2.11 0.51 -4.59
CA LEU A 248 2.45 -0.87 -4.95
C LEU A 248 1.39 -1.54 -5.84
N LEU A 249 0.10 -1.33 -5.53
CA LEU A 249 -1.01 -1.76 -6.38
C LEU A 249 -0.93 -1.12 -7.78
N ALA A 250 -0.62 0.17 -7.85
CA ALA A 250 -0.48 0.89 -9.10
C ALA A 250 0.75 0.43 -9.91
N ILE A 251 1.88 0.12 -9.27
CA ILE A 251 3.07 -0.48 -9.90
C ILE A 251 2.71 -1.83 -10.53
N CYS A 252 2.00 -2.69 -9.78
CA CYS A 252 1.56 -3.98 -10.31
C CYS A 252 0.56 -3.79 -11.46
N GLY A 253 -0.39 -2.86 -11.33
CA GLY A 253 -1.32 -2.48 -12.38
C GLY A 253 -0.64 -1.99 -13.65
N LEU A 254 0.43 -1.19 -13.53
CA LEU A 254 1.24 -0.70 -14.64
C LEU A 254 1.92 -1.85 -15.39
N MET A 255 2.48 -2.83 -14.67
CA MET A 255 3.10 -4.01 -15.27
C MET A 255 2.10 -4.92 -16.00
N LEU A 256 0.88 -5.03 -15.48
CA LEU A 256 -0.18 -5.90 -16.05
C LEU A 256 -0.93 -5.25 -17.22
N SER A 257 -0.94 -3.91 -17.30
CA SER A 257 -1.71 -3.17 -18.29
C SER A 257 -1.18 -3.26 -19.72
N LYS A 258 -2.07 -3.54 -20.65
CA LYS A 258 -1.83 -3.38 -22.10
C LYS A 258 -2.19 -1.98 -22.60
N ASN A 259 -3.18 -1.34 -22.00
CA ASN A 259 -3.76 -0.08 -22.47
C ASN A 259 -2.89 1.12 -22.08
N ARG A 260 -2.50 1.94 -23.06
CA ARG A 260 -1.64 3.10 -22.86
C ARG A 260 -2.25 4.14 -21.90
N TYR A 261 -3.57 4.38 -21.96
CA TYR A 261 -4.23 5.34 -21.08
C TYR A 261 -4.19 4.87 -19.62
N LEU A 262 -4.44 3.58 -19.38
CA LEU A 262 -4.34 2.99 -18.05
C LEU A 262 -2.90 3.06 -17.51
N LYS A 263 -1.89 2.83 -18.36
CA LYS A 263 -0.48 2.99 -17.96
C LYS A 263 -0.19 4.42 -17.47
N TRP A 264 -0.71 5.42 -18.18
CA TRP A 264 -0.57 6.82 -17.77
C TRP A 264 -1.21 7.09 -16.41
N ILE A 265 -2.44 6.62 -16.20
CA ILE A 265 -3.14 6.76 -14.92
C ILE A 265 -2.30 6.14 -13.79
N TYR A 266 -1.76 4.93 -13.98
CA TYR A 266 -0.92 4.30 -12.97
C TYR A 266 0.37 5.09 -12.70
N VAL A 267 1.07 5.56 -13.73
CA VAL A 267 2.28 6.40 -13.55
C VAL A 267 1.95 7.65 -12.73
N THR A 268 0.81 8.30 -12.99
CA THR A 268 0.37 9.46 -12.22
C THR A 268 0.09 9.10 -10.76
N ILE A 269 -0.66 8.01 -10.50
CA ILE A 269 -0.95 7.54 -9.13
C ILE A 269 0.35 7.24 -8.38
N ILE A 270 1.29 6.52 -8.99
CA ILE A 270 2.56 6.16 -8.36
C ILE A 270 3.39 7.42 -8.06
N SER A 271 3.46 8.35 -9.01
CA SER A 271 4.21 9.60 -8.82
C SER A 271 3.61 10.45 -7.69
N ALA A 272 2.28 10.52 -7.60
CA ALA A 272 1.59 11.17 -6.49
C ALA A 272 1.90 10.47 -5.15
N CYS A 273 1.88 9.13 -5.10
CA CYS A 273 2.23 8.38 -3.90
C CYS A 273 3.69 8.63 -3.48
N ILE A 274 4.64 8.62 -4.42
CA ILE A 274 6.05 8.94 -4.15
C ILE A 274 6.18 10.36 -3.59
N LEU A 275 5.49 11.34 -4.16
CA LEU A 275 5.50 12.72 -3.67
C LEU A 275 4.96 12.79 -2.23
N LEU A 276 3.84 12.14 -1.95
CA LEU A 276 3.24 12.12 -0.61
C LEU A 276 4.12 11.41 0.43
N VAL A 277 4.81 10.33 0.05
CA VAL A 277 5.79 9.66 0.90
C VAL A 277 6.98 10.59 1.16
N ALA A 278 7.52 11.23 0.12
CA ALA A 278 8.66 12.13 0.22
C ALA A 278 8.38 13.37 1.08
N THR A 279 7.15 13.90 1.06
CA THR A 279 6.74 15.02 1.92
C THR A 279 6.38 14.61 3.34
N ARG A 280 6.50 13.33 3.69
CA ARG A 280 6.05 12.73 4.96
C ARG A 280 4.55 12.85 5.26
N ILE A 281 3.77 13.49 4.38
CA ILE A 281 2.31 13.64 4.52
C ILE A 281 1.61 12.28 4.39
N GLY A 282 2.14 11.40 3.55
CA GLY A 282 1.55 10.09 3.27
C GLY A 282 2.15 8.91 4.04
N LEU A 283 3.00 9.15 5.03
CA LEU A 283 3.59 8.08 5.84
C LEU A 283 2.59 7.55 6.85
N HIS A 284 2.25 6.27 6.70
CA HIS A 284 1.34 5.53 7.59
C HIS A 284 1.85 4.11 7.81
#